data_AF-A0A965RT41-F1
#
_entry.id   AF-A0A965RT41-F1
#
_cell.length_a   1.000
_cell.length_b   1.000
_cell.length_c   1.000
_cell.angle_alpha   90.00
_cell.angle_beta   90.00
_cell.angle_gamma   90.00
#
_symmetry.space_group_name_H-M   'P 1'
#
loop_
_entity.id
_entity.type
_entity.pdbx_description
1 polymer ?
#
loop_
_entity_poly.entity_id
_entity_poly.type
_entity_poly.pdbx_seq_one_letter_code
_entity_poly.pdbx_strand_id
1 'polypeptide(L)'
;TYCTGLAASMGAVLLAAGTPGKRYALPHAQIMIHQPLGGAQGQATDIAIQAKQILFLKNRLNEILVKHTGQILETIERDTDRDRYMTAEEAKSYGLVDNVIVRKETEKK
;
A
#
# COMPACT_ATOMS: atom_id res chain seq x y z
N THR A 1 -12.15 5.14 1.16
CA THR A 1 -10.96 5.79 0.55
C THR A 1 -11.06 5.66 -0.95
N TYR A 2 -10.53 6.60 -1.73
CA TYR A 2 -10.62 6.59 -3.20
C TYR A 2 -9.24 6.85 -3.81
N CYS A 3 -8.81 6.00 -4.73
CA CYS A 3 -7.65 6.24 -5.59
C CYS A 3 -8.11 6.63 -7.00
N THR A 4 -7.79 7.85 -7.43
CA THR A 4 -8.19 8.39 -8.74
C THR A 4 -7.03 8.58 -9.70
N GLY A 5 -5.86 8.00 -9.39
CA GLY A 5 -4.62 8.17 -10.14
C GLY A 5 -3.56 7.25 -9.58
N LEU A 6 -2.67 7.75 -8.74
CA LEU A 6 -1.61 6.96 -8.10
C LEU A 6 -1.78 6.93 -6.59
N ALA A 7 -1.74 5.73 -6.01
CA ALA A 7 -1.55 5.50 -4.58
C ALA A 7 -0.27 4.69 -4.38
N ALA A 8 0.85 5.39 -4.17
CA ALA A 8 2.16 4.78 -4.01
C ALA A 8 2.67 4.92 -2.56
N SER A 9 3.42 3.92 -2.08
CA SER A 9 4.08 3.95 -0.77
C SER A 9 3.07 4.20 0.35
N MET A 10 3.28 5.21 1.20
CA MET A 10 2.33 5.63 2.23
C MET A 10 0.92 5.93 1.70
N GLY A 11 0.77 6.36 0.44
CA GLY A 11 -0.53 6.53 -0.20
C GLY A 11 -1.30 5.20 -0.33
N ALA A 12 -0.61 4.11 -0.64
CA ALA A 12 -1.22 2.77 -0.68
C ALA A 12 -1.61 2.28 0.73
N VAL A 13 -0.80 2.57 1.75
CA VAL A 13 -1.12 2.25 3.14
C VAL A 13 -2.39 2.97 3.60
N LEU A 14 -2.50 4.28 3.32
CA LEU A 14 -3.70 5.06 3.64
C LEU A 14 -4.93 4.58 2.85
N LEU A 15 -4.75 4.23 1.58
CA LEU A 15 -5.82 3.66 0.75
C LEU A 15 -6.36 2.36 1.37
N ALA A 16 -5.46 1.44 1.72
CA ALA A 16 -5.79 0.14 2.30
C ALA A 16 -6.42 0.25 3.70
N ALA A 17 -6.02 1.25 4.50
CA ALA A 17 -6.52 1.48 5.86
C ALA A 17 -7.94 2.06 5.93
N GLY A 18 -8.58 2.34 4.78
CA GLY A 18 -9.98 2.75 4.73
C GLY A 18 -10.94 1.71 5.33
N THR A 19 -12.16 2.14 5.66
CA THR A 19 -13.21 1.25 6.17
C THR A 19 -13.42 0.05 5.22
N PRO A 20 -13.45 -1.20 5.72
CA PRO A 20 -13.70 -2.39 4.89
C PRO A 20 -14.98 -2.27 4.06
N GLY A 21 -14.91 -2.70 2.80
CA GLY A 21 -16.00 -2.58 1.82
C GLY A 21 -16.17 -1.17 1.22
N LYS A 22 -15.40 -0.18 1.69
CA LYS A 22 -15.48 1.23 1.27
C LYS A 22 -14.14 1.79 0.74
N ARG A 23 -13.26 0.93 0.25
CA ARG A 23 -11.99 1.29 -0.40
C ARG A 23 -12.14 1.13 -1.91
N TYR A 24 -11.87 2.19 -2.66
CA TYR A 24 -12.19 2.29 -4.08
C TYR A 24 -11.00 2.72 -4.92
N ALA A 25 -10.94 2.27 -6.16
CA ALA A 25 -10.02 2.75 -7.19
C ALA A 25 -10.76 3.02 -8.51
N LEU A 26 -10.28 3.98 -9.30
CA LEU A 26 -10.68 4.10 -10.71
C LEU A 26 -9.96 3.05 -11.57
N PRO A 27 -10.48 2.67 -12.75
CA PRO A 27 -9.94 1.55 -13.52
C PRO A 27 -8.50 1.77 -14.02
N HIS A 28 -8.12 3.03 -14.26
CA HIS A 28 -6.78 3.44 -14.67
C HIS A 28 -5.85 3.73 -13.49
N ALA A 29 -6.33 3.59 -12.26
CA ALA A 29 -5.51 3.87 -11.09
C ALA A 29 -4.39 2.83 -10.95
N GLN A 30 -3.24 3.30 -10.48
CA GLN A 30 -2.10 2.48 -10.16
C GLN A 30 -1.85 2.51 -8.65
N ILE A 31 -1.59 1.35 -8.07
CA ILE A 31 -1.25 1.20 -6.66
C ILE A 31 0.17 0.64 -6.61
N MET A 32 1.02 1.21 -5.76
CA MET A 32 2.38 0.71 -5.58
C MET A 32 2.70 0.58 -4.10
N ILE A 33 3.22 -0.59 -3.71
CA ILE A 33 3.72 -0.85 -2.36
C ILE A 33 5.23 -1.10 -2.41
N HIS A 34 5.93 -0.62 -1.39
CA HIS A 34 7.35 -0.89 -1.16
C HIS A 34 7.71 -0.70 0.31
N GLN A 35 8.90 -1.12 0.70
CA GLN A 35 9.46 -0.88 2.02
C GLN A 35 9.78 0.61 2.21
N PRO A 36 9.81 1.11 3.47
CA PRO A 36 10.19 2.49 3.72
C PRO A 36 11.62 2.77 3.24
N LEU A 37 11.83 3.97 2.71
CA LEU A 37 13.14 4.47 2.32
C LEU A 37 13.67 5.42 3.40
N GLY A 38 14.97 5.35 3.66
CA GLY A 38 15.65 6.25 4.58
C GLY A 38 17.15 6.21 4.38
N GLY A 39 17.85 7.06 5.11
CA GLY A 39 19.30 7.16 5.10
C GLY A 39 19.80 7.59 6.47
N ALA A 40 21.05 7.22 6.78
CA ALA A 40 21.69 7.59 8.03
C ALA A 40 23.14 7.99 7.78
N GLN A 41 23.60 9.01 8.48
CA GLN A 41 24.98 9.49 8.50
C GLN A 41 25.28 10.00 9.91
N GLY A 42 26.51 9.84 10.39
CA GLY A 42 26.92 10.33 11.70
C GLY A 42 27.81 9.33 12.41
N GLN A 43 27.81 9.40 13.75
CA GLN A 43 28.54 8.43 14.56
C GLN A 43 27.91 7.04 14.40
N ALA A 44 28.70 6.00 14.68
CA ALA A 44 28.24 4.61 14.61
C ALA A 44 26.95 4.38 15.43
N THR A 45 26.85 5.01 16.61
CA THR A 45 25.66 4.96 17.47
C THR A 45 24.42 5.56 16.80
N ASP A 46 24.55 6.71 16.14
CA ASP A 46 23.43 7.38 15.46
C ASP A 46 22.95 6.54 14.26
N ILE A 47 23.90 6.00 13.49
CA ILE A 47 23.59 5.09 12.37
C ILE A 47 22.81 3.87 12.87
N ALA A 48 23.25 3.28 13.98
CA ALA A 48 22.56 2.12 14.58
C ALA A 48 21.14 2.46 15.07
N ILE A 49 20.94 3.63 15.68
CA ILE A 49 19.62 4.11 16.12
C ILE A 49 18.68 4.26 14.91
N GLN A 50 19.14 4.91 13.84
CA GLN A 50 18.32 5.11 12.64
C GLN A 50 18.02 3.79 11.91
N ALA A 51 19.01 2.89 11.81
CA ALA A 51 18.81 1.56 11.25
C ALA A 51 17.76 0.75 12.04
N LYS A 52 17.80 0.81 13.38
CA LYS A 52 16.79 0.17 14.22
C LYS A 52 15.41 0.77 14.00
N GLN A 53 15.32 2.09 13.86
CA GLN A 53 14.04 2.78 13.65
C GLN A 53 13.41 2.47 12.29
N ILE A 54 14.19 2.41 11.21
CA ILE A 54 13.64 2.07 9.88
C ILE A 54 13.18 0.61 9.81
N LEU A 55 13.86 -0.31 10.50
CA LEU A 55 13.41 -1.69 10.62
C LEU A 55 12.11 -1.80 11.43
N PHE A 56 11.99 -1.04 12.52
CA PHE A 56 10.74 -0.93 13.27
C PHE A 56 9.59 -0.41 12.39
N LEU A 57 9.82 0.65 11.61
CA LEU A 57 8.84 1.20 10.69
C LEU A 57 8.45 0.21 9.59
N LYS A 58 9.43 -0.50 9.01
CA LYS A 58 9.18 -1.55 8.00
C LYS A 58 8.21 -2.61 8.54
N ASN A 59 8.50 -3.16 9.72
CA ASN A 59 7.65 -4.17 10.35
C ASN A 59 6.26 -3.61 10.64
N ARG A 60 6.18 -2.38 11.16
CA ARG A 60 4.90 -1.74 11.50
C ARG A 60 4.02 -1.51 10.28
N LEU A 61 4.59 -1.08 9.15
CA LEU A 61 3.85 -0.89 7.90
C LEU A 61 3.38 -2.23 7.33
N ASN A 62 4.21 -3.28 7.43
CA ASN A 62 3.83 -4.62 6.99
C ASN A 62 2.65 -5.16 7.80
N GLU A 63 2.64 -5.02 9.13
CA GLU A 63 1.51 -5.38 9.99
C GLU A 63 0.20 -4.67 9.59
N ILE A 64 0.28 -3.38 9.24
CA ILE A 64 -0.87 -2.61 8.79
C ILE A 64 -1.40 -3.18 7.48
N LEU A 65 -0.52 -3.46 6.52
CA LEU A 65 -0.92 -4.04 5.24
C LEU A 65 -1.51 -5.44 5.44
N VAL A 66 -0.91 -6.31 6.25
CA VAL A 66 -1.46 -7.64 6.61
C VAL A 66 -2.88 -7.49 7.15
N LYS A 67 -3.09 -6.61 8.13
CA LYS A 67 -4.39 -6.38 8.77
C LYS A 67 -5.47 -5.97 7.76
N HIS A 68 -5.13 -5.11 6.80
CA HIS A 68 -6.11 -4.51 5.89
C HIS A 68 -6.27 -5.25 4.57
N THR A 69 -5.29 -6.05 4.15
CA THR A 69 -5.34 -6.82 2.90
C THR A 69 -5.80 -8.26 3.11
N GLY A 70 -5.59 -8.82 4.31
CA GLY A 70 -5.82 -10.24 4.58
C GLY A 70 -4.70 -11.16 4.05
N GLN A 71 -3.62 -10.59 3.48
CA GLN A 71 -2.44 -11.35 3.09
C GLN A 71 -1.65 -11.82 4.31
N ILE A 72 -0.95 -12.94 4.18
CA ILE A 72 0.01 -13.39 5.19
C ILE A 72 1.26 -12.50 5.20
N LEU A 73 1.94 -12.42 6.33
CA LEU A 73 3.10 -11.55 6.52
C LEU A 73 4.20 -11.82 5.48
N GLU A 74 4.48 -13.09 5.19
CA GLU A 74 5.51 -13.51 4.23
C GLU A 74 5.21 -12.99 2.81
N THR A 75 3.93 -12.88 2.45
CA THR A 75 3.52 -12.32 1.16
C THR A 75 3.75 -10.81 1.13
N ILE A 76 3.37 -10.09 2.18
CA ILE A 76 3.61 -8.64 2.28
C ILE A 76 5.10 -8.33 2.29
N GLU A 77 5.91 -9.06 3.05
CA GLU A 77 7.36 -8.86 3.12
C GLU A 77 8.03 -9.05 1.76
N ARG A 78 7.70 -10.14 1.06
CA ARG A 78 8.20 -10.39 -0.30
C ARG A 78 7.77 -9.30 -1.27
N ASP A 79 6.51 -8.93 -1.23
CA ASP A 79 5.90 -8.04 -2.21
C ASP A 79 6.19 -6.55 -1.97
N THR A 80 6.68 -6.18 -0.78
CA THR A 80 7.15 -4.84 -0.45
C THR A 80 8.67 -4.69 -0.51
N ASP A 81 9.45 -5.77 -0.66
CA ASP A 81 10.92 -5.67 -0.69
C ASP A 81 11.44 -4.82 -1.87
N ARG A 82 10.71 -4.80 -2.98
CA ARG A 82 10.94 -3.87 -4.10
C ARG A 82 9.64 -3.20 -4.48
N ASP A 83 9.74 -2.18 -5.33
CA ASP A 83 8.56 -1.52 -5.88
C ASP A 83 7.68 -2.55 -6.61
N ARG A 84 6.48 -2.76 -6.07
CA ARG A 84 5.46 -3.62 -6.68
C ARG A 84 4.29 -2.77 -7.14
N TYR A 85 4.18 -2.63 -8.46
CA TYR A 85 3.09 -1.93 -9.12
C TYR A 85 1.92 -2.87 -9.39
N MET A 86 0.71 -2.38 -9.20
CA MET A 86 -0.54 -3.08 -9.41
C MET A 86 -1.53 -2.18 -10.14
N THR A 87 -2.22 -2.76 -11.11
CA THR A 87 -3.46 -2.21 -11.66
C THR A 87 -4.56 -2.16 -10.60
N ALA A 88 -5.64 -1.42 -10.86
CA ALA A 88 -6.78 -1.35 -9.94
C ALA A 88 -7.40 -2.74 -9.64
N GLU A 89 -7.47 -3.63 -10.64
CA GLU A 89 -8.00 -4.99 -10.46
C GLU A 89 -7.04 -5.87 -9.66
N GLU A 90 -5.73 -5.82 -9.94
CA GLU A 90 -4.74 -6.53 -9.13
C GLU A 90 -4.75 -6.04 -7.67
N ALA A 91 -4.86 -4.74 -7.45
CA ALA A 91 -4.96 -4.15 -6.11
C ALA A 91 -6.24 -4.60 -5.38
N LYS A 92 -7.35 -4.80 -6.11
CA LYS A 92 -8.59 -5.37 -5.56
C LYS A 92 -8.40 -6.83 -5.18
N SER A 93 -7.86 -7.65 -6.09
CA SER A 93 -7.55 -9.06 -5.81
C SER A 93 -6.55 -9.22 -4.67
N TYR A 94 -5.62 -8.29 -4.52
CA TYR A 94 -4.64 -8.27 -3.44
C TYR A 94 -5.23 -7.85 -2.09
N GLY A 95 -6.37 -7.16 -2.09
CA GLY A 95 -7.03 -6.65 -0.88
C GLY A 95 -6.65 -5.23 -0.47
N LEU A 96 -5.98 -4.46 -1.34
CA LEU A 96 -5.64 -3.04 -1.10
C LEU A 96 -6.82 -2.10 -1.31
N VAL A 97 -7.76 -2.50 -2.18
CA VAL A 97 -9.06 -1.85 -2.38
C VAL A 97 -10.15 -2.92 -2.41
N ASP A 98 -11.40 -2.52 -2.19
CA ASP A 98 -12.55 -3.43 -2.24
C ASP A 98 -13.22 -3.40 -3.62
N ASN A 99 -13.18 -2.25 -4.30
CA ASN A 99 -13.96 -1.99 -5.50
C ASN A 99 -13.20 -1.18 -6.56
N VAL A 100 -13.34 -1.57 -7.81
CA VAL A 100 -12.95 -0.76 -8.98
C VAL A 100 -14.20 -0.13 -9.57
N ILE A 101 -14.26 1.21 -9.60
CA ILE A 101 -15.45 1.95 -10.02
C ILE A 101 -15.39 2.18 -11.52
N VAL A 102 -16.32 1.55 -12.25
CA VAL A 102 -16.62 1.93 -13.64
C VAL A 102 -17.83 2.85 -13.68
N ARG A 103 -17.83 3.81 -14.61
CA ARG A 103 -19.01 4.63 -14.86
C ARG A 103 -20.12 3.69 -15.33
N LYS A 104 -21.23 3.62 -14.59
CA LYS A 104 -22.44 2.98 -15.10
C LYS A 104 -22.87 3.76 -16.33
N GLU A 105 -23.11 3.07 -17.44
CA GLU A 105 -23.82 3.69 -18.55
C GLU A 105 -25.14 4.20 -17.98
N THR A 106 -25.28 5.51 -17.93
CA THR A 106 -26.57 6.12 -17.67
C THR A 106 -27.42 5.78 -18.88
N GLU A 107 -28.45 4.95 -18.69
CA GLU A 107 -29.54 4.84 -19.66
C GLU A 107 -29.93 6.28 -20.04
N LYS A 108 -29.68 6.63 -21.31
CA LYS A 108 -30.15 7.90 -21.85
C LYS A 108 -31.68 7.84 -21.78
N LYS A 109 -32.27 8.54 -20.81
CA LYS A 109 -33.71 8.81 -20.79
C LYS A 109 -34.10 9.68 -21.96
#